data_AF-A0AAV5LRA4-F1
#
_entry.id   AF-A0AAV5LRA4-F1
#
_cell.length_a   1.000
_cell.length_b   1.000
_cell.length_c   1.000
_cell.angle_alpha   90.00
_cell.angle_beta   90.00
_cell.angle_gamma   90.00
#
_symmetry.space_group_name_H-M   'P 1'
#
loop_
_entity.id
_entity.type
_entity.pdbx_description
1 polymer ?
#
loop_
_entity_poly.entity_id
_entity_poly.type
_entity_poly.pdbx_seq_one_letter_code
_entity_poly.pdbx_strand_id
1 'polypeptide(L)' 'MRGGRDEMFEDIVAIIHAGDDIERAKDAMAPRRRRLVPEFMLKLASAISPF' A
#
# COMPACT_ATOMS: atom_id res chain seq x y z
N MET A 1 -3.03 -0.19 13.12
CA MET A 1 -3.21 -0.78 11.77
C MET A 1 -4.44 -0.23 11.02
N ARG A 2 -4.55 1.09 10.87
CA ARG A 2 -5.42 1.77 9.90
C ARG A 2 -4.67 3.00 9.40
N GLY A 3 -4.18 2.96 8.16
CA GLY A 3 -3.63 4.15 7.49
C GLY A 3 -2.26 4.65 7.96
N GLY A 4 -1.39 3.78 8.47
CA GLY A 4 0.04 4.10 8.51
C GLY A 4 0.60 4.00 7.09
N ARG A 5 1.39 4.98 6.65
CA ARG A 5 2.22 4.83 5.45
C ARG A 5 2.98 3.51 5.59
N ASP A 6 2.84 2.63 4.60
CA ASP A 6 3.50 1.34 4.61
C ASP A 6 4.95 1.62 4.20
N GLU A 7 5.82 1.82 5.20
CA GLU A 7 7.22 2.18 4.98
C GLU A 7 7.94 1.16 4.10
N MET A 8 7.63 -0.13 4.28
CA MET A 8 8.17 -1.19 3.44
C MET A 8 7.73 -1.04 1.98
N PHE A 9 6.46 -0.70 1.76
CA PHE A 9 5.95 -0.45 0.43
C PHE A 9 6.63 0.77 -0.22
N GLU A 10 6.77 1.88 0.53
CA GLU A 10 7.44 3.09 0.03
C GLU A 10 8.91 2.82 -0.30
N ASP A 11 9.61 2.02 0.52
CA ASP A 11 11.00 1.61 0.26
C ASP A 11 11.12 0.74 -1.00
N ILE A 12 10.21 -0.21 -1.19
CA ILE A 12 10.17 -1.05 -2.40
C ILE A 12 9.90 -0.17 -3.64
N VAL A 13 8.98 0.78 -3.56
CA VAL A 13 8.69 1.72 -4.66
C VAL A 13 9.87 2.64 -4.92
N ALA A 14 10.55 3.13 -3.88
CA ALA A 14 11.74 3.95 -4.03
C ALA A 14 12.88 3.18 -4.72
N ILE A 15 13.07 1.89 -4.41
CA ILE A 15 14.07 1.04 -5.07
C ILE A 15 13.70 0.80 -6.53
N ILE A 16 12.43 0.49 -6.83
CA ILE A 16 11.96 0.23 -8.20
C ILE A 16 12.07 1.49 -9.08
N HIS A 17 11.81 2.68 -8.51
CA HIS A 17 11.78 3.95 -9.24
C HIS A 17 13.05 4.80 -9.09
N ALA A 18 14.14 4.23 -8.55
CA ALA A 18 15.39 4.96 -8.24
C ALA A 18 16.09 5.63 -9.45
N GLY A 19 15.57 5.48 -10.67
CA GLY A 19 16.15 6.04 -11.89
C GLY A 19 15.18 6.78 -12.84
N ASP A 20 13.88 6.88 -12.52
CA ASP A 20 12.90 7.50 -13.43
C ASP A 20 11.95 8.46 -12.72
N ASP A 21 12.19 9.77 -12.86
CA ASP A 21 11.37 10.85 -12.30
C ASP A 21 9.94 10.89 -12.89
N ILE A 22 9.75 10.32 -14.08
CA ILE A 22 8.45 10.31 -14.79
C ILE A 22 7.47 9.33 -14.13
N GLU A 23 7.95 8.21 -13.60
CA GLU A 23 7.10 7.19 -12.98
C GLU A 23 6.64 7.61 -11.58
N ARG A 24 7.47 8.35 -10.85
CA ARG A 24 7.09 8.90 -9.53
C ARG A 24 5.90 9.87 -9.61
N ALA A 25 5.78 10.63 -10.72
CA ALA A 25 4.66 11.53 -10.96
C ALA A 25 3.36 10.77 -11.30
N LYS A 26 3.45 9.63 -12.00
CA LYS A 26 2.30 8.76 -12.30
C LYS A 26 1.79 8.04 -11.06
N ASP A 27 2.71 7.59 -10.19
CA ASP A 27 2.36 6.98 -8.91
C ASP A 27 1.60 7.94 -7.98
N ALA A 28 2.00 9.22 -7.95
CA ALA A 28 1.29 10.24 -7.17
C ALA A 28 -0.13 10.53 -7.69
N MET A 29 -0.37 10.34 -8.99
CA MET A 29 -1.68 10.49 -9.62
C MET A 29 -2.51 9.20 -9.61
N ALA A 30 -1.94 8.08 -9.17
CA ALA A 30 -2.63 6.80 -9.17
C ALA A 30 -3.86 6.85 -8.23
N PRO A 31 -5.03 6.38 -8.69
CA PRO A 31 -6.21 6.29 -7.83
C PRO A 31 -5.89 5.44 -6.60
N ARG A 32 -6.45 5.82 -5.44
CA ARG A 32 -6.26 5.10 -4.17
C ARG A 32 -6.37 3.60 -4.42
N ARG A 33 -5.30 2.86 -4.07
CA ARG A 33 -5.19 1.43 -4.37
C ARG A 33 -6.48 0.71 -4.00
N ARG A 34 -7.10 0.10 -5.02
CA ARG A 34 -8.24 -0.79 -4.80
C ARG A 34 -7.72 -1.92 -3.92
N ARG A 35 -8.32 -2.07 -2.75
CA ARG A 35 -7.95 -3.13 -1.82
C ARG A 35 -8.11 -4.46 -2.56
N LEU A 36 -7.03 -5.25 -2.58
CA LEU A 36 -7.05 -6.59 -3.19
C LEU A 36 -8.01 -7.53 -2.44
N VAL A 37 -8.31 -7.20 -1.18
CA VAL A 37 -9.27 -7.91 -0.34
C VAL A 37 -10.44 -7.01 0.06
N PRO A 38 -11.68 -7.52 -0.03
CA PRO A 38 -12.86 -6.87 0.54
C PRO A 38 -12.70 -6.56 2.03
N GLU A 39 -13.41 -5.53 2.50
CA GLU A 39 -13.31 -5.06 3.89
C GLU A 39 -13.70 -6.11 4.93
N PHE A 40 -14.62 -7.03 4.59
CA PHE A 40 -15.03 -8.10 5.50
C PHE A 40 -13.86 -9.06 5.81
N MET A 41 -12.98 -9.33 4.85
CA MET A 41 -11.83 -10.23 5.06
C MET A 41 -10.80 -9.59 6.01
N LEU A 42 -10.59 -8.28 5.90
CA LEU A 42 -9.72 -7.53 6.80
C LEU A 42 -10.28 -7.48 8.23
N LYS A 43 -11.60 -7.32 8.37
CA LYS A 43 -12.28 -7.36 9.68
C LYS A 43 -12.18 -8.75 10.31
N LEU A 44 -12.39 -9.80 9.51
CA LEU A 44 -12.27 -11.18 9.97
C LEU A 44 -10.84 -11.48 10.42
N ALA A 45 -9.84 -11.11 9.62
CA ALA A 45 -8.43 -11.28 9.96
C ALA A 45 -8.08 -10.58 11.28
N SER A 46 -8.59 -9.36 11.50
CA SER A 46 -8.39 -8.64 12.77
C SER A 46 -9.14 -9.24 13.95
N ALA A 47 -10.25 -9.95 13.72
CA ALA A 47 -11.04 -10.56 14.78
C ALA A 47 -10.47 -11.91 15.25
N ILE A 48 -9.78 -12.63 14.35
CA ILE A 48 -9.15 -13.92 14.65
C ILE A 48 -7.65 -13.80 14.95
N SER A 49 -7.04 -12.66 14.64
CA SER A 49 -5.65 -12.39 14.94
C SER A 49 -5.46 -12.27 16.46
N PRO A 50 -4.50 -13.00 17.06
CA PRO A 50 -4.10 -12.79 18.45
C PRO A 50 -3.23 -11.55 18.65
N PHE A 51 -2.97 -10.78 17.58
CA PHE A 51 -2.22 -9.52 17.54
C PHE A 51 -3.11 -8.36 17.12
#